data_AF-A0AAU3UJ70-F1
#
_entry.id   AF-A0AAU3UJ70-F1
#
_cell.length_a   1.000
_cell.length_b   1.000
_cell.length_c   1.000
_cell.angle_alpha   90.00
_cell.angle_beta   90.00
_cell.angle_gamma   90.00
#
_symmetry.space_group_name_H-M   'P 1'
#
loop_
_entity.id
_entity.type
_entity.pdbx_description
1 polymer ?
#
loop_
_entity_poly.entity_id
_entity_poly.type
_entity_poly.pdbx_seq_one_letter_code
_entity_poly.pdbx_strand_id
1 'polypeptide(L)'
;MRKSLSSAALIAAVGVSGFALTAVTGSGTANAAPQDCAVTRGIVDASAVCAPDGGSNYVLHLDCVGLYASGPFPLYAIGPYRILSYPFTPSGERITAACTGMGPGILAVATNAYVEIYNP
;
A
#
# COMPACT_ATOMS: atom_id res chain seq x y z
N MET A 1 40.30 -34.81 -21.48
CA MET A 1 39.66 -34.52 -20.17
C MET A 1 39.34 -33.03 -20.10
N ARG A 2 38.08 -32.71 -19.74
CA ARG A 2 37.57 -31.48 -19.07
C ARG A 2 37.72 -30.11 -19.77
N LYS A 3 36.60 -29.56 -20.27
CA LYS A 3 35.71 -28.51 -19.68
C LYS A 3 36.16 -27.10 -20.11
N SER A 4 35.56 -26.47 -21.12
CA SER A 4 34.30 -25.69 -21.12
C SER A 4 34.33 -24.47 -20.18
N LEU A 5 34.30 -23.26 -20.75
CA LEU A 5 33.21 -22.27 -20.64
C LEU A 5 33.73 -20.84 -20.87
N SER A 6 33.19 -20.23 -21.92
CA SER A 6 33.15 -18.80 -22.17
C SER A 6 32.47 -18.04 -21.03
N SER A 7 32.94 -16.82 -20.73
CA SER A 7 32.14 -15.58 -20.73
C SER A 7 32.81 -14.46 -19.95
N ALA A 8 32.77 -13.26 -20.52
CA ALA A 8 32.29 -12.01 -19.92
C ALA A 8 33.11 -10.79 -20.40
N ALA A 9 32.70 -10.27 -21.56
CA ALA A 9 32.88 -8.88 -21.98
C ALA A 9 31.50 -8.21 -21.80
N LEU A 10 31.28 -6.92 -21.54
CA LEU A 10 32.02 -5.73 -21.12
C LEU A 10 30.93 -4.62 -21.16
N ILE A 11 31.04 -3.59 -20.29
CA ILE A 11 30.60 -2.19 -20.53
C ILE A 11 29.06 -1.97 -20.51
N ALA A 12 28.46 -0.87 -20.04
CA ALA A 12 28.90 0.48 -19.72
C ALA A 12 28.02 1.07 -18.61
N ALA A 13 28.65 1.82 -17.70
CA ALA A 13 27.96 2.86 -16.94
C ALA A 13 27.88 4.11 -17.82
N VAL A 14 26.67 4.59 -18.09
CA VAL A 14 26.44 5.94 -18.62
C VAL A 14 25.52 6.66 -17.64
N GLY A 15 26.09 7.66 -16.99
CA GLY A 15 25.37 8.57 -16.11
C GLY A 15 24.54 9.57 -16.91
N VAL A 16 23.40 9.95 -16.33
CA VAL A 16 22.74 11.22 -16.60
C VAL A 16 22.43 11.84 -15.25
N SER A 17 23.20 12.86 -14.90
CA SER A 17 22.93 13.82 -13.86
C SER A 17 21.82 14.77 -14.32
N GLY A 18 20.68 14.76 -13.63
CA GLY A 18 19.58 15.71 -13.84
C GLY A 18 18.67 15.75 -12.62
N PHE A 19 18.72 16.86 -11.88
CA PHE A 19 17.82 17.31 -10.82
C PHE A 19 16.72 16.31 -10.36
N ALA A 20 17.04 15.47 -9.37
CA ALA A 20 16.02 14.82 -8.58
C ALA A 20 15.79 15.66 -7.31
N LEU A 21 14.73 16.46 -7.32
CA LEU A 21 14.08 16.89 -6.08
C LEU A 21 13.77 15.63 -5.28
N THR A 22 14.58 15.34 -4.28
CA THR A 22 14.31 14.32 -3.27
C THR A 22 13.14 14.83 -2.42
N ALA A 23 11.93 14.74 -2.97
CA ALA A 23 10.78 14.54 -2.13
C ALA A 23 11.07 13.27 -1.35
N VAL A 24 11.27 13.40 -0.04
CA VAL A 24 11.27 12.27 0.89
C VAL A 24 9.85 11.72 0.84
N THR A 25 9.55 10.91 -0.16
CA THR A 25 8.39 10.04 -0.18
C THR A 25 8.70 8.95 0.82
N GLY A 26 8.35 9.19 2.07
CA GLY A 26 8.20 8.15 3.09
C GLY A 26 7.03 7.22 2.76
N SER A 27 7.01 6.66 1.55
CA SER A 27 6.09 5.63 1.09
C SER A 27 6.90 4.33 1.02
N GLY A 28 7.09 3.71 2.19
CA GLY A 28 7.68 2.38 2.26
C GLY A 28 6.77 1.37 1.55
N THR A 29 7.37 0.41 0.86
CA THR A 29 6.67 -0.76 0.32
C THR A 29 6.03 -1.51 1.48
N ALA A 30 4.71 -1.52 1.50
CA ALA A 30 3.86 -2.31 2.38
C ALA A 30 4.24 -3.80 2.33
N ASN A 31 4.32 -4.43 3.50
CA ASN A 31 4.68 -5.84 3.64
C ASN A 31 3.47 -6.75 3.30
N ALA A 32 3.77 -7.84 2.58
CA ALA A 32 2.90 -8.97 2.27
C ALA A 32 1.55 -8.65 1.62
N ALA A 33 1.58 -8.25 0.35
CA ALA A 33 0.42 -8.40 -0.52
C ALA A 33 0.44 -9.80 -1.18
N PRO A 34 -0.70 -10.38 -1.61
CA PRO A 34 -0.73 -11.51 -2.53
C PRO A 34 0.23 -11.24 -3.71
N GLN A 35 0.89 -12.28 -4.25
CA GLN A 35 1.79 -12.09 -5.39
C GLN A 35 1.07 -11.24 -6.45
N ASP A 36 1.70 -10.14 -6.89
CA ASP A 36 1.20 -9.20 -7.90
C ASP A 36 0.26 -8.06 -7.45
N CYS A 37 0.21 -7.73 -6.16
CA CYS A 37 -0.40 -6.50 -5.67
C CYS A 37 0.62 -5.39 -5.37
N ALA A 38 0.43 -4.21 -5.98
CA ALA A 38 1.18 -3.00 -5.68
C ALA A 38 0.40 -2.11 -4.70
N VAL A 39 0.91 -1.97 -3.47
CA VAL A 39 0.30 -1.16 -2.42
C VAL A 39 1.11 0.11 -2.21
N THR A 40 0.45 1.27 -2.28
CA THR A 40 1.02 2.59 -2.05
C THR A 40 0.36 3.22 -0.84
N ARG A 41 1.15 3.59 0.17
CA ARG A 41 0.67 4.29 1.37
C ARG A 41 0.97 5.79 1.26
N GLY A 42 -0.06 6.61 1.37
CA GLY A 42 0.02 8.06 1.54
C GLY A 42 0.16 8.47 3.00
N ILE A 43 -0.03 9.76 3.30
CA ILE A 43 0.02 10.27 4.68
C ILE A 43 -1.29 9.95 5.41
N VAL A 44 -2.43 10.01 4.73
CA VAL A 44 -3.77 9.85 5.32
C VAL A 44 -4.60 8.77 4.63
N ASP A 45 -4.00 8.08 3.67
CA ASP A 45 -4.66 7.17 2.74
C ASP A 45 -3.71 6.04 2.32
N ALA A 46 -4.28 5.03 1.68
CA ALA A 46 -3.54 4.02 0.95
C ALA A 46 -4.32 3.59 -0.28
N SER A 47 -3.59 3.09 -1.26
CA SER A 47 -4.16 2.47 -2.45
C SER A 47 -3.50 1.15 -2.77
N ALA A 48 -4.26 0.26 -3.42
CA ALA A 48 -3.79 -1.02 -3.90
C ALA A 48 -4.21 -1.22 -5.35
N VAL A 49 -3.32 -1.79 -6.14
CA VAL A 49 -3.60 -2.27 -7.51
C VAL A 49 -3.15 -3.72 -7.57
N CYS A 50 -4.07 -4.63 -7.87
CA CYS A 50 -3.81 -6.07 -7.89
C CYS A 50 -4.16 -6.64 -9.26
N ALA A 51 -3.27 -7.46 -9.82
CA ALA A 51 -3.54 -8.16 -11.06
C ALA A 51 -4.69 -9.18 -10.90
N PRO A 52 -5.46 -9.48 -11.95
CA PRO A 52 -6.50 -10.50 -11.91
C PRO A 52 -5.92 -11.87 -11.54
N ASP A 53 -6.51 -12.55 -10.55
CA ASP A 53 -6.02 -13.82 -10.01
C ASP A 53 -6.96 -15.01 -10.24
N GLY A 54 -8.10 -14.78 -10.89
CA GLY A 54 -9.05 -15.83 -11.26
C GLY A 54 -10.17 -16.12 -10.26
N GLY A 55 -10.35 -15.30 -9.21
CA GLY A 55 -11.62 -15.31 -8.46
C GLY A 55 -11.52 -15.14 -6.94
N SER A 56 -10.36 -14.79 -6.38
CA SER A 56 -10.30 -14.43 -4.96
C SER A 56 -10.86 -13.03 -4.74
N ASN A 57 -11.40 -12.77 -3.56
CA ASN A 57 -11.69 -11.40 -3.12
C ASN A 57 -10.60 -10.95 -2.17
N TYR A 58 -10.15 -9.71 -2.28
CA TYR A 58 -9.13 -9.11 -1.44
C TYR A 58 -9.72 -7.98 -0.61
N VAL A 59 -9.04 -7.64 0.49
CA VAL A 59 -9.31 -6.46 1.31
C VAL A 59 -8.03 -5.66 1.47
N LEU A 60 -8.12 -4.35 1.27
CA LEU A 60 -7.06 -3.41 1.63
C LEU A 60 -7.23 -3.01 3.09
N HIS A 61 -6.22 -3.32 3.88
CA HIS A 61 -6.08 -2.90 5.26
C HIS A 61 -5.28 -1.60 5.31
N LEU A 62 -5.78 -0.64 6.06
CA LEU A 62 -5.11 0.62 6.35
C LEU A 62 -5.08 0.83 7.86
N ASP A 63 -3.89 0.77 8.44
CA ASP A 63 -3.68 1.10 9.85
C ASP A 63 -3.47 2.60 9.99
N CYS A 64 -4.21 3.22 10.90
CA CYS A 64 -4.24 4.64 11.13
C CYS A 64 -3.96 4.94 12.61
N VAL A 65 -3.43 6.13 12.90
CA VAL A 65 -3.33 6.67 14.26
C VAL A 65 -3.78 8.13 14.27
N GLY A 66 -4.67 8.49 15.19
CA GLY A 66 -5.13 9.87 15.34
C GLY A 66 -6.47 9.99 16.05
N LEU A 67 -7.14 11.12 15.82
CA LEU A 67 -8.48 11.43 16.31
C LEU A 67 -9.52 10.77 15.39
N TYR A 68 -10.36 9.90 15.92
CA TYR A 68 -11.42 9.22 15.19
C TYR A 68 -12.75 9.22 15.96
N ALA A 69 -13.86 9.05 15.24
CA ALA A 69 -15.17 8.89 15.87
C ALA A 69 -15.28 7.48 16.47
N SER A 70 -15.42 7.39 17.79
CA SER A 70 -15.47 6.11 18.52
C SER A 70 -16.90 5.66 18.84
N GLY A 71 -17.90 6.39 18.35
CA GLY A 71 -19.31 6.13 18.65
C GLY A 71 -20.23 7.20 18.04
N PRO A 72 -21.49 7.29 18.51
CA PRO A 72 -22.40 8.35 18.09
C PRO A 72 -21.81 9.72 18.42
N PHE A 73 -22.01 10.66 17.51
CA PHE A 73 -21.56 12.04 17.68
C PHE A 73 -22.05 12.63 19.02
N PRO A 74 -21.19 13.33 19.79
CA PRO A 74 -19.83 13.79 19.48
C PRO A 74 -18.72 12.94 20.15
N LEU A 75 -18.86 11.61 20.20
CA LEU A 75 -17.86 10.76 20.84
C LEU A 75 -16.63 10.56 19.94
N TYR A 76 -15.50 11.13 20.36
CA TYR A 76 -14.21 10.98 19.73
C TYR A 76 -13.22 10.27 20.65
N ALA A 77 -12.32 9.51 20.05
CA ALA A 77 -11.16 8.92 20.71
C ALA A 77 -9.88 9.27 19.96
N ILE A 78 -8.75 9.19 20.66
CA ILE A 78 -7.42 9.36 20.07
C ILE A 78 -6.69 8.03 20.25
N GLY A 79 -6.19 7.46 19.16
CA GLY A 79 -5.47 6.20 19.21
C GLY A 79 -5.30 5.54 17.85
N PRO A 80 -4.78 4.31 17.84
CA PRO A 80 -4.70 3.49 16.64
C PRO A 80 -6.09 2.94 16.28
N TYR A 81 -6.37 2.86 14.99
CA TYR A 81 -7.56 2.19 14.44
C TYR A 81 -7.25 1.65 13.04
N ARG A 82 -8.15 0.82 12.51
CA ARG A 82 -8.02 0.22 11.19
C ARG A 82 -9.22 0.56 10.32
N ILE A 83 -8.94 0.89 9.07
CA ILE A 83 -9.93 1.01 8.00
C ILE A 83 -9.73 -0.17 7.05
N LEU A 84 -10.83 -0.76 6.62
CA LEU A 84 -10.87 -1.83 5.63
C LEU A 84 -11.58 -1.30 4.39
N SER A 85 -11.05 -1.58 3.21
CA SER A 85 -11.85 -1.45 2.00
C SER A 85 -12.99 -2.45 2.00
N TYR A 86 -14.00 -2.22 1.17
CA TYR A 86 -14.93 -3.29 0.82
C TYR A 86 -14.14 -4.43 0.13
N PRO A 87 -14.56 -5.71 0.29
CA PRO A 87 -13.97 -6.80 -0.47
C PRO A 87 -14.08 -6.54 -1.96
N PHE A 88 -12.97 -6.70 -2.69
CA PHE A 88 -12.92 -6.45 -4.13
C PHE A 88 -12.28 -7.63 -4.87
N THR A 89 -12.77 -7.91 -6.07
CA THR A 89 -12.13 -8.88 -6.96
C THR A 89 -10.99 -8.19 -7.72
N PRO A 90 -9.77 -8.75 -7.75
CA PRO A 90 -8.65 -8.16 -8.46
C PRO A 90 -8.93 -8.00 -9.96
N SER A 91 -8.81 -6.78 -10.47
CA SER A 91 -9.10 -6.44 -11.87
C SER A 91 -8.01 -5.56 -12.52
N GLY A 92 -6.96 -5.20 -11.76
CA GLY A 92 -6.00 -4.15 -12.11
C GLY A 92 -6.50 -2.73 -11.81
N GLU A 93 -7.71 -2.58 -11.26
CA GLU A 93 -8.22 -1.28 -10.82
C GLU A 93 -7.57 -0.82 -9.50
N ARG A 94 -7.47 0.50 -9.32
CA ARG A 94 -6.97 1.10 -8.09
C ARG A 94 -8.08 1.15 -7.04
N ILE A 95 -7.86 0.46 -5.94
CA ILE A 95 -8.70 0.54 -4.74
C ILE A 95 -8.05 1.48 -3.73
N THR A 96 -8.84 2.30 -3.04
CA THR A 96 -8.34 3.29 -2.09
C THR A 96 -9.05 3.17 -0.74
N ALA A 97 -8.31 3.37 0.34
CA ALA A 97 -8.82 3.53 1.69
C ALA A 97 -8.24 4.80 2.30
N ALA A 98 -9.02 5.49 3.13
CA ALA A 98 -8.59 6.73 3.79
C ALA A 98 -8.87 6.66 5.29
N CYS A 99 -7.92 7.14 6.10
CA CYS A 99 -8.08 7.23 7.55
C CYS A 99 -9.29 8.10 7.94
N THR A 100 -9.64 9.09 7.12
CA THR A 100 -10.80 9.95 7.34
C THR A 100 -12.17 9.27 7.17
N GLY A 101 -12.21 7.98 6.79
CA GLY A 101 -13.45 7.24 6.53
C GLY A 101 -14.35 6.99 7.75
N MET A 102 -13.89 7.25 8.97
CA MET A 102 -14.64 6.98 10.21
C MET A 102 -15.61 8.09 10.65
N GLY A 103 -15.75 9.19 9.90
CA GLY A 103 -16.69 10.28 10.22
C GLY A 103 -16.13 11.70 10.09
N PRO A 104 -16.94 12.74 10.36
CA PRO A 104 -16.53 14.13 10.25
C PRO A 104 -15.52 14.52 11.34
N GLY A 105 -14.58 15.41 11.00
CA GLY A 105 -13.60 15.96 11.95
C GLY A 105 -12.45 15.00 12.32
N ILE A 106 -12.26 13.93 11.56
CA ILE A 106 -11.20 12.95 11.79
C ILE A 106 -9.86 13.48 11.26
N LEU A 107 -8.83 13.34 12.09
CA LEU A 107 -7.46 13.71 11.79
C LEU A 107 -6.56 12.56 12.21
N ALA A 108 -6.03 11.84 11.22
CA ALA A 108 -5.19 10.68 11.47
C ALA A 108 -4.22 10.46 10.32
N VAL A 109 -3.14 9.76 10.62
CA VAL A 109 -2.10 9.40 9.67
C VAL A 109 -2.04 7.90 9.48
N ALA A 110 -1.75 7.48 8.26
CA ALA A 110 -1.55 6.09 7.89
C ALA A 110 -0.18 5.60 8.40
N THR A 111 -0.18 4.57 9.22
CA THR A 111 1.03 3.95 9.78
C THR A 111 1.45 2.72 9.00
N ASN A 112 0.49 1.98 8.45
CA ASN A 112 0.73 0.80 7.63
C ASN A 112 -0.42 0.58 6.65
N ALA A 113 -0.16 -0.14 5.56
CA ALA A 113 -1.16 -0.58 4.62
C ALA A 113 -0.75 -1.94 4.08
N TYR A 114 -1.70 -2.84 3.80
CA TYR A 114 -1.41 -4.14 3.19
C TYR A 114 -2.69 -4.74 2.61
N VAL A 115 -2.56 -5.74 1.74
CA VAL A 115 -3.70 -6.44 1.15
C VAL A 115 -3.71 -7.88 1.65
N GLU A 116 -4.88 -8.38 2.01
CA GLU A 116 -5.10 -9.77 2.39
C GLU A 116 -6.23 -10.38 1.56
N ILE A 117 -6.18 -11.70 1.40
CA ILE A 117 -7.29 -12.46 0.80
C ILE A 117 -8.45 -12.45 1.79
N TYR A 118 -9.62 -12.00 1.33
CA TYR A 118 -10.85 -12.02 2.10
C TYR A 118 -11.32 -13.46 2.29
N ASN A 119 -11.34 -13.91 3.54
CA ASN A 119 -11.96 -15.17 3.93
C ASN A 119 -13.12 -14.88 4.88
N PRO A 120 -14.38 -15.16 4.49
CA PRO A 120 -15.57 -14.83 5.28
C PRO A 120 -15.71 -15.66 6.56
#